data_AF-A0A6F8PR34-F1
#
_entry.id   AF-A0A6F8PR34-F1
#
_cell.length_a   1.000
_cell.length_b   1.000
_cell.length_c   1.000
_cell.angle_alpha   90.00
_cell.angle_beta   90.00
_cell.angle_gamma   90.00
#
_symmetry.space_group_name_H-M   'P 1'
#
loop_
_entity.id
_entity.type
_entity.pdbx_description
1 polymer ?
#
loop_
_entity_poly.entity_id
_entity_poly.type
_entity_poly.pdbx_seq_one_letter_code
_entity_poly.pdbx_strand_id
1 'polypeptide(L)'
;MPTNPTEYETAMLNAFVQKLDKLSYYQNAYQTMNLTGSGQPQLKWFWSWWGFGGGFAFLLYRKAYLEALVAFILGILVNVIPFGGLILMIVMGGTSPYFVVKRYATLKAEIERSHADPDARIQAMQAVGGFHTWVIWVTAIFYGLVLLGILSMLSMIS
;
A
#
# COMPACT_ATOMS: atom_id res chain seq x y z
N MET A 1 -20.58 19.88 -1.89
CA MET A 1 -21.21 18.55 -2.01
C MET A 1 -20.81 17.99 -3.37
N PRO A 2 -20.28 16.76 -3.49
CA PRO A 2 -20.05 16.16 -4.80
C PRO A 2 -21.38 16.03 -5.53
N THR A 3 -21.48 16.65 -6.70
CA THR A 3 -22.72 16.84 -7.47
C THR A 3 -22.93 15.77 -8.54
N ASN A 4 -21.89 14.98 -8.84
CA ASN A 4 -21.91 13.89 -9.81
C ASN A 4 -21.10 12.67 -9.30
N PRO A 5 -21.30 11.47 -9.88
CA PRO A 5 -20.64 10.25 -9.42
C PRO A 5 -19.11 10.33 -9.39
N THR A 6 -18.50 11.02 -10.36
CA THR A 6 -17.04 11.15 -10.47
C THR A 6 -16.43 11.98 -9.34
N GLU A 7 -17.10 13.06 -8.92
CA GLU A 7 -16.69 13.88 -7.79
C GLU A 7 -16.76 13.09 -6.48
N TYR A 8 -17.81 12.27 -6.30
CA TYR A 8 -17.95 11.41 -5.13
C TYR A 8 -16.85 10.35 -5.06
N GLU A 9 -16.55 9.65 -6.17
CA GLU A 9 -15.45 8.68 -6.23
C GLU A 9 -14.10 9.31 -5.88
N THR A 10 -13.86 10.52 -6.38
CA THR A 10 -12.63 11.27 -6.12
C THR A 10 -12.54 11.68 -4.65
N ALA A 11 -13.65 12.16 -4.07
CA ALA A 11 -13.71 12.52 -2.66
C ALA A 11 -13.48 11.32 -1.74
N MET A 12 -14.10 10.17 -2.05
CA MET A 12 -13.91 8.92 -1.30
C MET A 12 -12.47 8.43 -1.35
N LEU A 13 -11.86 8.41 -2.54
CA LEU A 13 -10.46 8.01 -2.66
C LEU A 13 -9.52 9.00 -1.97
N ASN A 14 -9.80 10.30 -2.03
CA ASN A 14 -9.03 11.31 -1.31
C ASN A 14 -9.12 11.12 0.21
N ALA A 15 -10.33 10.87 0.74
CA ALA A 15 -10.56 10.56 2.15
C ALA A 15 -9.79 9.31 2.60
N PHE A 16 -9.67 8.31 1.71
CA PHE A 16 -8.87 7.11 1.96
C PHE A 16 -7.37 7.38 1.91
N VAL A 17 -6.86 8.10 0.89
CA VAL A 17 -5.42 8.30 0.66
C VAL A 17 -4.84 9.31 1.64
N GLN A 18 -5.59 10.36 1.98
CA GLN A 18 -5.22 11.49 2.85
C GLN A 18 -3.90 12.16 2.48
N LYS A 19 -3.56 12.11 1.19
CA LYS A 19 -2.29 12.59 0.66
C LYS A 19 -2.49 13.05 -0.78
N LEU A 20 -2.70 14.36 -0.95
CA LEU A 20 -3.14 14.97 -2.21
C LEU A 20 -2.15 14.71 -3.36
N ASP A 21 -0.84 14.75 -3.08
CA ASP A 21 0.22 14.52 -4.07
C ASP A 21 0.25 13.07 -4.60
N LYS A 22 -0.42 12.13 -3.95
CA LYS A 22 -0.51 10.73 -4.37
C LYS A 22 -1.90 10.34 -4.89
N LEU A 23 -2.85 11.26 -4.92
CA LEU A 23 -4.22 10.95 -5.34
C LEU A 23 -4.28 10.44 -6.78
N SER A 24 -3.62 11.13 -7.72
CA SER A 24 -3.58 10.74 -9.13
C SER A 24 -2.99 9.35 -9.36
N TYR A 25 -1.93 9.01 -8.60
CA TYR A 25 -1.32 7.69 -8.64
C TYR A 25 -2.33 6.59 -8.27
N TYR A 26 -3.07 6.77 -7.16
CA TYR A 26 -4.06 5.78 -6.72
C TYR A 26 -5.32 5.77 -7.59
N GLN A 27 -5.70 6.90 -8.20
CA GLN A 27 -6.77 6.94 -9.20
C GLN A 27 -6.41 6.07 -10.40
N ASN A 28 -5.21 6.23 -10.96
CA ASN A 28 -4.73 5.43 -12.09
C ASN A 28 -4.62 3.95 -11.72
N ALA A 29 -4.10 3.63 -10.53
CA ALA A 29 -4.01 2.26 -10.05
C ALA A 29 -5.40 1.62 -9.93
N TYR A 30 -6.35 2.32 -9.31
CA TYR A 30 -7.72 1.84 -9.15
C TYR A 30 -8.42 1.65 -10.49
N GLN A 31 -8.35 2.63 -11.39
CA GLN A 31 -8.92 2.53 -12.73
C GLN A 31 -8.37 1.32 -13.47
N THR A 32 -7.04 1.14 -13.48
CA THR A 32 -6.36 0.00 -14.13
C THR A 32 -6.87 -1.34 -13.60
N MET A 33 -7.00 -1.46 -12.28
CA MET A 33 -7.39 -2.70 -11.60
C MET A 33 -8.90 -2.97 -11.61
N ASN A 34 -9.73 -1.94 -11.82
CA ASN A 34 -11.18 -2.02 -11.83
C ASN A 34 -11.81 -2.07 -13.24
N LEU A 35 -11.00 -2.22 -14.29
CA LEU A 35 -11.44 -2.23 -15.70
C LEU A 35 -12.52 -3.28 -16.04
N THR A 36 -12.72 -4.29 -15.19
CA THR A 36 -13.62 -5.43 -15.46
C THR A 36 -15.02 -5.25 -14.87
N GLY A 37 -15.30 -4.17 -14.15
CA GLY A 37 -16.64 -3.85 -13.64
C GLY A 37 -17.17 -4.81 -12.56
N SER A 38 -16.35 -5.75 -12.06
CA SER A 38 -16.73 -6.78 -11.08
C SER A 38 -16.93 -6.26 -9.65
N GLY A 39 -16.85 -4.93 -9.43
CA GLY A 39 -16.95 -4.29 -8.11
C GLY A 39 -15.78 -4.58 -7.15
N GLN A 40 -14.80 -5.38 -7.59
CA GLN A 40 -13.60 -5.73 -6.83
C GLN A 40 -12.35 -5.58 -7.72
N PRO A 41 -11.27 -4.94 -7.23
CA PRO A 41 -10.03 -4.80 -7.96
C PRO A 41 -9.41 -6.15 -8.31
N GLN A 42 -8.91 -6.28 -9.55
CA GLN A 42 -8.15 -7.44 -9.99
C GLN A 42 -6.65 -7.21 -9.80
N LEU A 43 -5.91 -8.28 -9.51
CA LEU A 43 -4.46 -8.21 -9.41
C LEU A 43 -3.89 -7.86 -10.79
N LYS A 44 -3.38 -6.63 -10.90
CA LYS A 44 -2.64 -6.16 -12.07
C LYS A 44 -1.34 -5.54 -11.63
N TRP A 45 -0.34 -5.71 -12.47
CA TRP A 45 0.97 -5.11 -12.26
C TRP A 45 0.85 -3.58 -12.33
N PHE A 46 1.22 -2.89 -11.25
CA PHE A 46 1.26 -1.44 -11.19
C PHE A 46 2.46 -1.02 -10.33
N TRP A 47 3.39 -0.29 -10.92
CA TRP A 47 4.69 -0.07 -10.29
C TRP A 47 4.65 0.96 -9.15
N SER A 48 5.29 0.62 -8.04
CA SER A 48 5.56 1.50 -6.91
C SER A 48 7.03 1.40 -6.51
N TRP A 49 7.76 2.50 -6.64
CA TRP A 49 9.12 2.61 -6.10
C TRP A 49 9.17 2.36 -4.60
N TRP A 50 8.11 2.76 -3.90
CA TRP A 50 8.05 2.57 -2.46
C TRP A 50 7.66 1.15 -2.07
N GLY A 51 6.85 0.47 -2.89
CA GLY A 51 6.64 -0.96 -2.79
C GLY A 51 7.93 -1.75 -3.03
N PHE A 52 8.72 -1.33 -4.01
CA PHE A 52 9.99 -1.95 -4.38
C PHE A 52 11.03 -1.84 -3.26
N GLY A 53 11.30 -0.62 -2.80
CA GLY A 53 12.31 -0.37 -1.77
C GLY A 53 11.82 -0.60 -0.34
N GLY A 54 10.53 -0.40 -0.07
CA GLY A 54 9.95 -0.52 1.26
C GLY A 54 9.33 -1.89 1.56
N GLY A 55 8.99 -2.69 0.54
CA GLY A 55 8.44 -4.04 0.72
C GLY A 55 7.27 -4.08 1.70
N PHE A 56 7.44 -4.82 2.79
CA PHE A 56 6.41 -4.94 3.84
C PHE A 56 6.11 -3.59 4.53
N ALA A 57 7.10 -2.70 4.67
CA ALA A 57 6.92 -1.42 5.34
C ALA A 57 5.99 -0.48 4.56
N PHE A 58 5.98 -0.57 3.22
CA PHE A 58 5.02 0.16 2.39
C PHE A 58 3.58 -0.24 2.72
N LEU A 59 3.31 -1.54 2.85
CA LEU A 59 1.99 -2.06 3.18
C LEU A 59 1.59 -1.69 4.61
N LEU A 60 2.53 -1.77 5.56
CA LEU A 60 2.33 -1.37 6.94
C LEU A 60 1.99 0.13 7.05
N TYR A 61 2.73 0.97 6.34
CA TYR A 61 2.47 2.40 6.26
C TYR A 61 1.05 2.69 5.74
N ARG A 62 0.57 1.92 4.75
CA ARG A 62 -0.79 2.04 4.17
C ARG A 62 -1.86 1.27 4.95
N LYS A 63 -1.55 0.80 6.16
CA LYS A 63 -2.45 0.07 7.06
C LYS A 63 -2.99 -1.25 6.47
N ALA A 64 -2.27 -1.85 5.52
CA ALA A 64 -2.54 -3.20 5.01
C ALA A 64 -1.77 -4.22 5.87
N TYR A 65 -2.19 -4.41 7.13
CA TYR A 65 -1.42 -5.10 8.15
C TYR A 65 -1.21 -6.59 7.87
N LEU A 66 -2.24 -7.28 7.38
CA LEU A 66 -2.17 -8.70 7.10
C LEU A 66 -1.18 -8.96 5.94
N GLU A 67 -1.28 -8.17 4.88
CA GLU A 67 -0.40 -8.26 3.73
C GLU A 67 1.02 -7.84 4.09
N ALA A 68 1.20 -6.84 4.97
CA ALA A 68 2.51 -6.47 5.50
C ALA A 68 3.15 -7.62 6.27
N LEU A 69 2.39 -8.31 7.13
CA LEU A 69 2.90 -9.47 7.87
C LEU A 69 3.31 -10.61 6.93
N VAL A 70 2.48 -10.92 5.92
CA VAL A 70 2.81 -11.94 4.92
C VAL A 70 4.07 -11.54 4.14
N ALA A 71 4.17 -10.30 3.68
CA ALA A 71 5.35 -9.81 2.97
C ALA A 71 6.62 -9.84 3.83
N PHE A 72 6.51 -9.58 5.13
CA PHE A 72 7.62 -9.67 6.07
C PHE A 72 8.12 -11.11 6.23
N ILE A 73 7.19 -12.06 6.44
CA ILE A 73 7.53 -13.50 6.54
C ILE A 73 8.17 -14.00 5.24
N LEU A 74 7.59 -13.65 4.09
CA LEU A 74 8.17 -13.97 2.78
C LEU A 74 9.59 -13.39 2.66
N GLY A 75 9.81 -12.16 3.12
CA GLY A 75 11.12 -11.51 3.16
C GLY A 75 12.18 -12.30 3.93
N ILE A 76 11.81 -12.99 5.00
CA ILE A 76 12.72 -13.86 5.75
C ILE A 76 13.01 -15.14 4.96
N LEU A 77 11.95 -15.79 4.45
CA LEU A 77 12.04 -17.10 3.81
C LEU A 77 12.77 -17.08 2.46
N VAL A 78 12.64 -16.00 1.70
CA VAL A 78 13.14 -15.93 0.32
C VAL A 78 14.68 -15.86 0.25
N ASN A 79 15.37 -15.57 1.35
CA ASN A 79 16.84 -15.46 1.39
C ASN A 79 17.56 -16.79 1.11
N VAL A 80 16.87 -17.93 1.18
CA VAL A 80 17.45 -19.23 0.80
C VAL A 80 17.63 -19.39 -0.72
N ILE A 81 16.97 -18.53 -1.51
CA ILE A 81 17.02 -18.56 -2.97
C ILE A 81 18.05 -17.52 -3.44
N PRO A 82 19.03 -17.88 -4.30
CA PRO A 82 19.91 -16.89 -4.93
C PRO A 82 19.10 -15.79 -5.62
N PHE A 83 19.41 -14.53 -5.36
CA PHE A 83 18.67 -13.35 -5.82
C PHE A 83 17.21 -13.25 -5.35
N GLY A 84 16.76 -14.11 -4.43
CA GLY A 84 15.39 -14.12 -3.95
C GLY A 84 14.96 -12.76 -3.40
N GLY A 85 15.84 -12.08 -2.65
CA GLY A 85 15.55 -10.74 -2.12
C GLY A 85 15.21 -9.73 -3.22
N LEU A 86 15.97 -9.72 -4.33
CA LEU A 86 15.70 -8.84 -5.47
C LEU A 86 14.39 -9.21 -6.17
N ILE A 87 14.13 -10.51 -6.36
CA ILE A 87 12.86 -11.00 -6.93
C ILE A 87 11.68 -10.52 -6.08
N LEU A 88 11.78 -10.67 -4.77
CA LEU A 88 10.74 -10.22 -3.85
C LEU A 88 10.56 -8.70 -3.92
N MET A 89 11.63 -7.90 -3.97
CA MET A 89 11.53 -6.44 -4.14
C MET A 89 10.77 -6.09 -5.42
N ILE A 90 11.08 -6.75 -6.55
CA ILE A 90 10.38 -6.53 -7.82
C ILE A 90 8.89 -6.87 -7.68
N VAL A 91 8.56 -8.05 -7.13
CA VAL A 91 7.19 -8.48 -6.89
C VAL A 91 6.44 -7.48 -6.01
N MET A 92 7.06 -7.03 -4.91
CA MET A 92 6.48 -6.03 -4.01
C MET A 92 6.29 -4.68 -4.70
N GLY A 93 7.22 -4.28 -5.57
CA GLY A 93 7.10 -3.07 -6.39
C GLY A 93 5.89 -3.10 -7.31
N GLY A 94 5.61 -4.23 -7.95
CA GLY A 94 4.50 -4.36 -8.90
C GLY A 94 3.14 -4.71 -8.28
N THR A 95 3.11 -5.34 -7.12
CA THR A 95 1.87 -5.89 -6.53
C THR A 95 1.39 -5.13 -5.29
N SER A 96 2.26 -4.40 -4.60
CA SER A 96 1.83 -3.71 -3.38
C SER A 96 0.73 -2.64 -3.57
N PRO A 97 0.66 -1.88 -4.68
CA PRO A 97 -0.44 -0.96 -4.91
C PRO A 97 -1.79 -1.67 -5.01
N TYR A 98 -1.80 -2.91 -5.51
CA TYR A 98 -3.02 -3.70 -5.59
C TYR A 98 -3.63 -3.96 -4.21
N PHE A 99 -2.82 -4.29 -3.20
CA PHE A 99 -3.35 -4.51 -1.85
C PHE A 99 -3.94 -3.24 -1.23
N VAL A 100 -3.33 -2.08 -1.51
CA VAL A 100 -3.85 -0.78 -1.06
C VAL A 100 -5.19 -0.48 -1.74
N VAL A 101 -5.29 -0.72 -3.04
CA VAL A 101 -6.51 -0.51 -3.83
C VAL A 101 -7.61 -1.51 -3.44
N LYS A 102 -7.27 -2.77 -3.20
CA LYS A 102 -8.19 -3.80 -2.70
C LYS A 102 -8.76 -3.41 -1.34
N ARG A 103 -7.91 -2.93 -0.43
CA ARG A 103 -8.35 -2.41 0.88
C ARG A 103 -9.30 -1.24 0.72
N TYR A 104 -9.01 -0.27 -0.15
CA TYR A 104 -9.92 0.83 -0.46
C TYR A 104 -11.29 0.34 -0.92
N ALA A 105 -11.34 -0.55 -1.92
CA ALA A 105 -12.59 -1.07 -2.46
C ALA A 105 -13.41 -1.85 -1.41
N THR A 106 -12.73 -2.60 -0.55
CA THR A 106 -13.36 -3.35 0.55
C THR A 106 -14.01 -2.40 1.56
N LEU A 107 -13.25 -1.41 2.05
CA LEU A 107 -13.75 -0.43 3.01
C LEU A 107 -14.87 0.43 2.42
N LYS A 108 -14.75 0.81 1.14
CA LYS A 108 -15.78 1.57 0.44
C LYS A 108 -17.10 0.79 0.42
N ALA A 109 -17.06 -0.47 0.00
CA ALA A 109 -18.25 -1.31 -0.07
C ALA A 109 -18.88 -1.53 1.31
N GLU A 110 -18.08 -1.65 2.37
CA GLU A 110 -18.57 -1.75 3.75
C GLU A 110 -19.25 -0.44 4.20
N ILE A 111 -18.55 0.70 4.05
CA ILE A 111 -19.05 2.02 4.46
C ILE A 111 -20.33 2.39 3.71
N GLU A 112 -20.41 2.12 2.41
CA GLU A 112 -21.59 2.40 1.58
C GLU A 112 -22.82 1.58 1.97
N ARG A 113 -22.61 0.38 2.55
CA ARG A 113 -23.70 -0.44 3.12
C ARG A 113 -24.13 0.06 4.49
N SER A 114 -23.21 0.61 5.28
CA SER A 114 -23.48 1.04 6.66
C SER A 114 -24.01 2.47 6.78
N HIS A 115 -23.80 3.33 5.78
CA HIS A 115 -24.20 4.73 5.82
C HIS A 115 -25.00 5.10 4.57
N ALA A 116 -26.16 5.73 4.75
CA ALA A 116 -26.99 6.20 3.64
C ALA A 116 -26.50 7.52 3.05
N ASP A 117 -26.02 8.42 3.92
CA ASP A 117 -25.61 9.78 3.55
C ASP A 117 -24.18 9.84 2.95
N PRO A 118 -23.97 10.50 1.79
CA PRO A 118 -22.65 10.64 1.18
C PRO A 118 -21.59 11.32 2.05
N ASP A 119 -21.95 12.34 2.83
CA ASP A 119 -20.99 13.06 3.65
C ASP A 119 -20.54 12.20 4.84
N ALA A 120 -21.46 11.46 5.45
CA ALA A 120 -21.15 10.46 6.48
C ALA A 120 -20.21 9.37 5.96
N ARG A 121 -20.36 8.93 4.71
CA ARG A 121 -19.45 7.94 4.08
C ARG A 121 -18.03 8.48 3.92
N ILE A 122 -17.89 9.73 3.47
CA ILE A 122 -16.58 10.37 3.29
C ILE A 122 -15.88 10.52 4.64
N GLN A 123 -16.61 10.94 5.68
CA GLN A 123 -16.06 11.04 7.04
C GLN A 123 -15.65 9.68 7.61
N ALA A 124 -16.48 8.65 7.44
CA ALA A 124 -16.15 7.29 7.85
C ALA A 124 -14.89 6.79 7.13
N MET A 125 -14.76 7.03 5.82
CA MET A 125 -13.58 6.66 5.03
C MET A 125 -12.33 7.40 5.52
N GLN A 126 -12.47 8.68 5.90
CA GLN A 126 -11.37 9.46 6.48
C GLN A 126 -10.93 8.91 7.85
N ALA A 127 -11.82 8.35 8.66
CA ALA A 127 -11.44 7.75 9.93
C ALA A 127 -10.59 6.47 9.77
N VAL A 128 -10.93 5.62 8.78
CA VAL A 128 -10.27 4.32 8.58
C VAL A 128 -9.13 4.34 7.57
N GLY A 129 -9.07 5.37 6.74
CA GLY A 129 -8.05 5.60 5.72
C GLY A 129 -6.71 6.08 6.29
N GLY A 130 -5.96 6.80 5.46
CA GLY A 130 -4.70 7.43 5.80
C GLY A 130 -3.53 6.46 5.90
N PHE A 131 -2.54 6.86 6.69
CA PHE A 131 -1.26 6.19 6.79
C PHE A 131 -0.56 6.45 8.13
N HIS A 132 0.49 5.68 8.40
CA HIS A 132 1.27 5.77 9.63
C HIS A 132 2.66 6.35 9.42
N THR A 133 2.88 7.62 9.77
CA THR A 133 4.19 8.28 9.59
C THR A 133 5.31 7.65 10.41
N TRP A 134 5.00 7.07 11.57
CA TRP A 134 5.98 6.38 12.42
C TRP A 134 6.69 5.23 11.69
N VAL A 135 6.02 4.60 10.71
CA VAL A 135 6.59 3.50 9.92
C VAL A 135 7.81 3.97 9.14
N ILE A 136 7.86 5.23 8.70
CA ILE A 136 9.02 5.78 7.98
C ILE A 136 10.26 5.73 8.87
N TRP A 137 10.13 6.17 10.12
CA TRP A 137 11.24 6.18 11.08
C TRP A 137 11.69 4.77 11.46
N VAL A 138 10.75 3.87 11.74
CA VAL A 138 11.06 2.47 12.03
C VAL A 138 11.76 1.80 10.85
N THR A 139 11.32 2.08 9.64
CA THR A 139 11.93 1.55 8.40
C THR A 139 13.34 2.09 8.21
N ALA A 140 13.55 3.39 8.42
CA ALA A 140 14.86 4.02 8.32
C ALA A 140 15.86 3.45 9.35
N ILE A 141 15.43 3.29 10.60
CA ILE A 141 16.25 2.67 11.65
C ILE A 141 16.57 1.21 11.29
N PHE A 142 15.56 0.44 10.89
CA PHE A 142 15.73 -0.97 10.53
C PHE A 142 16.74 -1.16 9.40
N TYR A 143 16.56 -0.47 8.27
CA TYR A 143 17.50 -0.56 7.15
C TYR A 143 18.87 0.02 7.50
N GLY A 144 18.94 1.06 8.34
CA GLY A 144 20.19 1.60 8.85
C GLY A 144 20.97 0.57 9.66
N LEU A 145 20.30 -0.16 10.56
CA LEU A 145 20.92 -1.24 11.35
C LEU A 145 21.36 -2.41 10.47
N VAL A 146 20.54 -2.81 9.49
CA VAL A 146 20.91 -3.85 8.52
C VAL A 146 22.16 -3.45 7.74
N LEU A 147 22.23 -2.21 7.25
CA LEU A 147 23.39 -1.69 6.54
C LEU A 147 24.64 -1.67 7.42
N LEU A 148 24.54 -1.18 8.66
CA LEU A 148 25.65 -1.19 9.61
C LEU A 148 26.13 -2.62 9.91
N GLY A 149 25.20 -3.57 10.06
CA GLY A 149 25.52 -4.98 10.22
C GLY A 149 26.32 -5.52 9.03
N ILE A 150 25.87 -5.25 7.80
CA ILE A 150 26.59 -5.64 6.57
C ILE A 150 27.99 -5.03 6.53
N LEU A 151 28.12 -3.72 6.78
CA LEU A 151 29.41 -3.03 6.78
C LEU A 151 30.37 -3.59 7.84
N SER A 152 29.85 -3.91 9.03
CA SER A 152 30.64 -4.53 10.09
C SER A 152 31.17 -5.90 9.68
N MET A 153 30.34 -6.75 9.07
CA MET A 153 30.76 -8.06 8.57
C MET A 153 31.80 -7.94 7.46
N LEU A 154 31.62 -7.00 6.52
CA LEU A 154 32.60 -6.76 5.47
C LEU A 154 33.95 -6.31 6.03
N SER A 155 33.96 -5.45 7.04
CA SER A 155 35.18 -4.99 7.71
C SER A 155 35.94 -6.08 8.47
N MET A 156 35.27 -7.17 8.84
CA MET A 156 35.91 -8.33 9.48
C MET A 156 36.52 -9.31 8.47
N ILE A 157 36.13 -9.21 7.20
CA ILE A 157 36.57 -10.11 6.12
C ILE A 157 37.69 -9.46 5.27
N SER A 158 37.76 -8.12 5.24
CA SER A 158 38.83 -7.33 4.60
C SER A 158 40.07 -7.21 5.48
#